data_AF-A0A3N4MHN6-F1
#
_entry.id   AF-A0A3N4MHN6-F1
#
_cell.length_a   1.000
_cell.length_b   1.000
_cell.length_c   1.000
_cell.angle_alpha   90.00
_cell.angle_beta   90.00
_cell.angle_gamma   90.00
#
_symmetry.space_group_name_H-M   'P 1'
#
loop_
_entity.id
_entity.type
_entity.pdbx_description
1 polymer ?
#
loop_
_entity_poly.entity_id
_entity_poly.type
_entity_poly.pdbx_seq_one_letter_code
_entity_poly.pdbx_strand_id
1 'polypeptide(L)' 'NFRTQDVWQVEAAARFIEGRDQMVISKTGDGKTFCFLLASLCSLDRTIVVLTPLISLEDCHVATARKYGLKAVAIN' A
#
# COMPACT_ATOMS: atom_id res chain seq x y z
N ASN A 1 14.63 -5.52 4.60
CA ASN A 1 14.94 -4.85 5.88
C ASN A 1 13.79 -3.97 6.30
N PHE A 2 12.77 -4.56 6.89
CA PHE A 2 11.67 -3.83 7.52
C PHE A 2 12.17 -3.35 8.89
N ARG A 3 12.80 -2.17 8.94
CA ARG A 3 13.06 -1.49 10.21
C ARG A 3 11.69 -1.19 10.83
N THR A 4 11.48 -1.65 12.07
CA THR A 4 10.38 -1.32 12.98
C THR A 4 9.29 -0.45 12.34
N GLN A 5 8.29 -1.08 11.72
CA GLN A 5 7.10 -0.38 11.24
C GLN A 5 6.53 0.38 12.44
N ASP A 6 6.41 1.70 12.32
CA ASP A 6 5.72 2.46 13.35
C ASP A 6 4.29 1.93 13.44
N VAL A 7 3.76 1.83 14.67
CA VAL A 7 2.46 1.20 14.97
C VAL A 7 1.33 1.67 14.04
N TRP A 8 1.41 2.93 13.59
CA TRP A 8 0.40 3.55 12.72
C TRP A 8 0.27 2.88 11.34
N GLN A 9 1.35 2.31 10.77
CA GLN A 9 1.28 1.70 9.43
C GLN A 9 0.43 0.43 9.45
N VAL A 10 0.65 -0.40 10.47
CA VAL A 10 -0.09 -1.62 10.72
C VAL A 10 -1.53 -1.28 11.10
N GLU A 11 -1.74 -0.29 11.96
CA GLU A 11 -3.08 0.17 12.33
C GLU A 11 -3.86 0.67 11.10
N ALA A 12 -3.24 1.48 10.25
CA ALA A 12 -3.89 1.99 9.05
C ALA A 12 -4.28 0.85 8.09
N ALA A 13 -3.38 -0.11 7.87
CA ALA A 13 -3.68 -1.29 7.06
C ALA A 13 -4.84 -2.11 7.67
N ALA A 14 -4.82 -2.36 8.98
CA ALA A 14 -5.86 -3.12 9.66
C ALA A 14 -7.23 -2.45 9.55
N ARG A 15 -7.32 -1.14 9.79
CA ARG A 15 -8.57 -0.38 9.64
C ARG A 15 -9.10 -0.46 8.20
N PHE A 16 -8.22 -0.43 7.21
CA PHE A 16 -8.61 -0.55 5.80
C PHE A 16 -9.13 -1.96 5.47
N ILE A 17 -8.46 -3.01 5.95
CA ILE A 17 -8.89 -4.41 5.78
C ILE A 17 -10.27 -4.65 6.41
N GLU A 18 -10.54 -4.01 7.56
CA GLU A 18 -11.84 -4.04 8.23
C GLU A 18 -12.94 -3.23 7.52
N GLY A 19 -12.64 -2.61 6.37
CA GLY A 19 -13.61 -1.83 5.59
C GLY A 19 -13.89 -0.45 6.16
N ARG A 20 -12.99 0.11 6.97
CA ARG A 20 -13.13 1.46 7.54
C ARG A 20 -12.41 2.50 6.69
N ASP A 21 -13.10 3.61 6.45
CA ASP A 21 -12.53 4.81 5.85
C ASP A 21 -11.59 5.52 6.83
N GLN A 22 -10.51 6.11 6.30
CA GLN A 22 -9.50 6.78 7.12
C GLN A 22 -8.66 7.77 6.31
N MET A 23 -8.09 8.75 7.02
CA MET A 23 -7.11 9.69 6.48
C MET A 23 -5.78 9.54 7.22
N VAL A 24 -4.71 9.27 6.48
CA VAL A 24 -3.36 9.07 7.03
C VAL A 24 -2.47 10.27 6.71
N ILE A 25 -2.08 11.01 7.75
CA ILE A 25 -1.13 12.11 7.64
C ILE A 25 0.25 11.61 8.11
N SER A 26 1.24 11.69 7.23
CA SER A 26 2.64 11.37 7.51
C SER A 26 3.54 12.03 6.47
N LYS A 27 4.86 12.05 6.67
CA LYS A 27 5.80 12.70 5.77
C LYS A 27 6.13 11.82 4.58
N THR A 28 6.68 12.43 3.53
CA THR A 28 7.26 11.67 2.40
C THR A 28 8.39 10.79 2.91
N GLY A 29 8.40 9.52 2.50
CA GLY A 29 9.42 8.55 2.94
C GLY A 29 9.03 7.76 4.20
N ASP A 30 7.99 8.16 4.93
CA ASP A 30 7.55 7.46 6.16
C ASP A 30 6.86 6.11 5.87
N GLY A 31 6.86 5.62 4.63
CA GLY A 31 6.40 4.27 4.31
C GLY A 31 4.87 4.12 4.19
N LYS A 32 4.13 5.16 3.78
CA LYS A 32 2.69 5.07 3.46
C LYS A 32 2.34 3.93 2.50
N THR A 33 3.23 3.65 1.54
CA THR A 33 3.12 2.55 0.58
C THR A 33 2.96 1.20 1.26
N PHE A 34 3.57 1.02 2.44
CA PHE A 34 3.46 -0.22 3.18
C PHE A 34 2.02 -0.51 3.62
N CYS A 35 1.21 0.51 3.93
CA CYS A 35 -0.15 0.30 4.41
C CYS A 35 -1.01 -0.47 3.39
N PHE A 36 -1.01 -0.02 2.12
CA PHE A 36 -1.78 -0.70 1.08
C PHE A 36 -1.08 -1.98 0.57
N LEU A 37 0.25 -2.08 0.68
CA LEU A 37 0.97 -3.32 0.38
C LEU A 37 0.61 -4.42 1.39
N LEU A 38 0.60 -4.11 2.69
CA LEU A 38 0.17 -5.03 3.75
C LEU A 38 -1.29 -5.43 3.55
N ALA A 39 -2.17 -4.46 3.27
CA ALA A 39 -3.57 -4.74 2.94
C ALA A 39 -3.71 -5.70 1.75
N SER A 40 -2.89 -5.53 0.70
CA SER A 40 -2.88 -6.41 -0.47
C SER A 40 -2.46 -7.84 -0.13
N LEU A 41 -1.47 -8.00 0.74
CA LEU A 41 -1.00 -9.31 1.20
C LEU A 41 -2.01 -10.04 2.09
N CYS A 42 -2.82 -9.28 2.85
CA CYS A 42 -3.85 -9.83 3.72
C CYS A 42 -5.19 -10.11 3.00
N SER A 43 -5.35 -9.65 1.75
CA SER A 43 -6.62 -9.67 1.01
C SER A 43 -6.45 -10.28 -0.38
N LEU A 44 -5.85 -11.47 -0.46
CA LEU A 44 -5.47 -12.13 -1.73
C LEU A 44 -6.66 -12.48 -2.64
N ASP A 45 -7.87 -12.51 -2.09
CA ASP A 45 -9.15 -12.71 -2.78
C ASP A 45 -9.74 -11.42 -3.37
N ARG A 46 -9.09 -10.27 -3.16
CA ARG A 46 -9.57 -8.94 -3.55
C ARG A 46 -8.56 -8.20 -4.41
N THR A 47 -9.08 -7.23 -5.17
CA THR A 47 -8.26 -6.27 -5.92
C THR A 47 -8.26 -4.94 -5.20
N ILE A 48 -7.08 -4.42 -4.88
CA ILE A 48 -6.90 -3.06 -4.35
C ILE A 48 -6.60 -2.11 -5.51
N VAL A 49 -7.38 -1.04 -5.60
CA VAL A 49 -7.17 0.04 -6.57
C VAL A 49 -6.46 1.18 -5.87
N VAL A 50 -5.30 1.57 -6.38
CA VAL A 50 -4.51 2.71 -5.88
C VAL A 50 -4.58 3.83 -6.92
N LEU A 51 -5.10 4.98 -6.51
CA LEU A 51 -5.13 6.18 -7.34
C LEU A 51 -3.91 7.05 -7.01
N THR A 52 -3.14 7.43 -8.01
CA THR A 52 -1.93 8.25 -7.84
C THR A 52 -1.80 9.24 -9.00
N PRO A 53 -1.29 10.46 -8.79
CA PRO A 53 -1.34 11.51 -9.82
C PRO A 53 -0.23 11.43 -10.87
N LEU A 54 0.78 10.57 -10.69
CA LEU A 54 1.96 10.53 -11.56
C LEU A 54 2.23 9.11 -12.06
N ILE A 55 2.45 8.97 -13.36
CA ILE A 55 2.87 7.72 -14.02
C ILE A 55 4.09 7.10 -13.32
N SER A 56 5.06 7.93 -12.94
CA SER A 56 6.25 7.48 -12.23
C SER A 56 5.98 6.86 -10.85
N LEU A 57 4.90 7.29 -10.18
CA LEU A 57 4.45 6.69 -8.93
C LEU A 57 3.75 5.36 -9.19
N GLU A 58 2.96 5.25 -10.26
CA GLU A 58 2.34 3.99 -10.66
C GLU A 58 3.39 2.91 -10.90
N ASP A 59 4.42 3.21 -11.71
CA ASP A 59 5.53 2.30 -12.00
C ASP A 59 6.24 1.85 -10.71
N CYS A 60 6.49 2.79 -9.79
CA CYS A 60 7.09 2.51 -8.49
C CYS A 60 6.22 1.57 -7.63
N HIS A 61 4.91 1.78 -7.60
CA HIS A 61 3.98 0.94 -6.85
C HIS A 61 3.88 -0.47 -7.46
N VAL A 62 3.78 -0.58 -8.78
CA VAL A 62 3.75 -1.87 -9.50
C VAL A 62 5.04 -2.65 -9.27
N ALA A 63 6.21 -2.01 -9.40
CA ALA A 63 7.50 -2.64 -9.16
C ALA A 63 7.62 -3.14 -7.71
N THR A 64 7.18 -2.34 -6.75
CA THR A 64 7.19 -2.70 -5.32
C THR A 64 6.26 -3.88 -5.04
N ALA A 65 5.03 -3.87 -5.55
CA ALA A 65 4.08 -4.97 -5.37
C ALA A 65 4.61 -6.28 -5.96
N ARG A 66 5.13 -6.24 -7.19
CA ARG A 66 5.73 -7.42 -7.85
C ARG A 66 6.94 -7.96 -7.11
N LYS A 67 7.77 -7.10 -6.52
CA LYS A 67 8.91 -7.50 -5.66
C LYS A 67 8.46 -8.35 -4.46
N TYR A 68 7.25 -8.13 -3.95
CA TYR A 68 6.66 -8.92 -2.87
C TYR A 68 5.73 -10.04 -3.35
N GLY A 69 5.77 -10.39 -4.64
CA GLY A 69 5.02 -11.51 -5.21
C GLY A 69 3.55 -11.20 -5.54
N LEU A 70 3.12 -9.94 -5.42
CA LEU A 70 1.76 -9.54 -5.79
C LEU A 70 1.64 -9.32 -7.29
N LYS A 71 0.50 -9.70 -7.85
CA LYS A 71 0.11 -9.33 -9.22
C LYS A 71 -0.35 -7.87 -9.21
N ALA A 72 0.31 -7.03 -9.99
CA ALA A 72 -0.01 -5.60 -10.10
C ALA A 72 0.19 -5.09 -11.53
N VAL A 73 -0.65 -4.13 -11.91
CA VAL A 73 -0.67 -3.45 -13.22
C VAL A 73 -1.03 -1.98 -13.01
N ALA A 74 -0.45 -1.12 -13.85
CA ALA A 74 -0.78 0.30 -13.96
C ALA A 74 -1.63 0.53 -15.21
N ILE A 75 -2.57 1.47 -15.16
CA ILE A 75 -3.47 1.80 -16.27
C ILE A 75 -3.33 3.31 -16.52
N ASN A 76 -2.81 3.67 -17.69
CA ASN A 76 -2.57 5.04 -18.13
C ASN A 76 -3.40 5.40 -19.36
#